data_AF-A0A9D1BQE3-F1
#
_entry.id   AF-A0A9D1BQE3-F1
#
_cell.length_a   1.000
_cell.length_b   1.000
_cell.length_c   1.000
_cell.angle_alpha   90.00
_cell.angle_beta   90.00
_cell.angle_gamma   90.00
#
_symmetry.space_group_name_H-M   'P 1'
#
loop_
_entity.id
_entity.type
_entity.pdbx_description
1 polymer ?
#
loop_
_entity_poly.entity_id
_entity_poly.type
_entity_poly.pdbx_seq_one_letter_code
_entity_poly.pdbx_strand_id
1 'polypeptide(L)' 'MKLLFLGDVAWKPGRDAIGRHLPQLIADYGFDFVIVNGENASHGRGLTRSHFDFL' A
#
# COMPACT_ATOMS: atom_id res chain seq x y z
N MET A 1 9.83 -0.61 18.11
CA MET A 1 9.81 -0.63 16.64
C MET A 1 8.68 -1.53 16.18
N LYS A 2 7.62 -0.97 15.60
CA LYS A 2 6.44 -1.67 15.06
C LYS A 2 6.48 -1.63 13.53
N LEU A 3 6.48 -2.80 12.91
CA LEU A 3 6.46 -2.96 11.46
C LEU A 3 5.06 -3.37 11.01
N LEU A 4 4.56 -2.75 9.95
CA LEU A 4 3.40 -3.23 9.21
C LEU A 4 3.85 -3.82 7.87
N PHE A 5 3.47 -5.06 7.60
CA PHE A 5 3.63 -5.69 6.29
C PHE A 5 2.24 -5.92 5.69
N LEU A 6 1.99 -5.34 4.51
CA LEU A 6 0.78 -5.56 3.73
C LEU A 6 1.09 -6.48 2.56
N GLY A 7 0.24 -7.48 2.38
CA GLY A 7 0.25 -8.33 1.18
C GLY A 7 -0.11 -7.55 -0.09
N ASP A 8 -0.38 -8.29 -1.15
CA ASP A 8 -0.57 -7.75 -2.49
C ASP A 8 -1.61 -6.63 -2.58
N VAL A 9 -1.15 -5.47 -3.02
CA VAL A 9 -2.02 -4.39 -3.49
C VAL A 9 -2.47 -4.73 -4.91
N ALA A 10 -3.75 -5.11 -5.01
CA ALA A 10 -4.34 -5.54 -6.25
C ALA A 10 -5.13 -4.40 -6.92
N TRP A 11 -4.70 -4.01 -8.13
CA TRP A 11 -5.43 -3.12 -9.04
C TRP A 11 -5.80 -1.76 -8.42
N LYS A 12 -6.76 -1.04 -9.01
CA LYS A 12 -7.26 0.24 -8.49
C LYS A 12 -7.84 0.14 -7.07
N PRO A 13 -8.68 -0.87 -6.73
CA PRO A 13 -9.27 -0.95 -5.39
C PRO A 13 -8.21 -1.08 -4.29
N GLY A 14 -7.14 -1.84 -4.52
CA GLY A 14 -6.03 -1.95 -3.57
C GLY A 14 -5.33 -0.61 -3.35
N ARG A 15 -4.98 0.11 -4.42
CA ARG A 15 -4.34 1.44 -4.31
C ARG A 15 -5.25 2.45 -3.62
N ASP A 16 -6.53 2.44 -3.94
CA ASP A 16 -7.52 3.31 -3.30
C ASP A 16 -7.70 2.97 -1.80
N ALA A 17 -7.56 1.70 -1.41
CA ALA A 17 -7.61 1.29 -0.01
C ALA A 17 -6.37 1.75 0.76
N ILE A 18 -5.17 1.62 0.15
CA ILE A 18 -3.93 2.14 0.74
C ILE A 18 -4.06 3.64 1.00
N GLY A 19 -4.38 4.44 -0.04
CA GLY A 19 -4.47 5.90 0.09
C GLY A 19 -5.51 6.38 1.10
N ARG A 20 -6.59 5.62 1.31
CA ARG A 20 -7.66 5.99 2.25
C ARG A 20 -7.44 5.51 3.69
N HIS A 21 -6.87 4.33 3.88
CA HIS A 21 -6.89 3.66 5.19
C HIS A 21 -5.52 3.54 5.84
N LEU A 22 -4.43 3.46 5.05
CA LEU A 22 -3.09 3.27 5.60
C LEU A 22 -2.66 4.42 6.53
N PRO A 23 -2.91 5.72 6.23
CA PRO A 23 -2.53 6.79 7.13
C PRO A 23 -3.18 6.68 8.52
N GLN A 24 -4.45 6.28 8.56
CA GLN A 24 -5.16 6.08 9.83
C GLN A 24 -4.64 4.85 10.59
N LEU A 25 -4.38 3.73 9.90
CA LEU A 25 -3.74 2.56 10.50
C LEU A 25 -2.36 2.88 11.12
N ILE A 26 -1.56 3.72 10.44
CA ILE A 26 -0.27 4.17 10.98
C ILE A 26 -0.48 4.97 12.27
N ALA A 27 -1.46 5.89 12.30
CA ALA A 27 -1.75 6.72 13.47
C ALA A 27 -2.29 5.89 14.65
N ASP A 28 -3.25 5.00 14.40
CA ASP A 28 -3.94 4.24 15.44
C ASP A 28 -3.03 3.22 16.13
N TYR A 29 -2.11 2.62 15.38
CA TYR A 29 -1.24 1.55 15.88
C TYR A 29 0.21 2.00 16.13
N GLY A 30 0.60 3.17 15.63
CA GLY A 30 1.94 3.74 15.78
C GLY A 30 3.02 2.93 15.07
N PHE A 31 2.83 2.59 13.79
CA PHE A 31 3.83 1.86 13.00
C PHE A 31 5.03 2.76 12.67
N ASP A 32 6.24 2.24 12.87
CA ASP A 32 7.50 2.92 12.58
C ASP A 32 7.95 2.71 11.13
N PHE A 33 7.53 1.60 10.51
CA PHE A 33 7.87 1.27 9.12
C PHE A 33 6.75 0.44 8.47
N VAL A 34 6.53 0.66 7.18
CA VAL A 34 5.49 -0.03 6.40
C VAL A 34 6.11 -0.63 5.13
N ILE A 35 5.81 -1.90 4.87
CA ILE A 35 6.16 -2.60 3.63
C ILE A 35 4.88 -3.05 2.96
N VAL A 36 4.79 -2.87 1.65
CA VAL A 36 3.61 -3.21 0.86
C VAL A 36 4.06 -3.99 -0.39
N ASN A 37 3.49 -5.17 -0.65
CA ASN A 37 3.73 -5.86 -1.92
C ASN A 37 2.91 -5.18 -3.04
N GLY A 38 3.59 -4.61 -4.03
CA GLY A 38 2.99 -3.91 -5.16
C GLY A 38 2.90 -4.72 -6.45
N GLU A 39 3.19 -6.02 -6.46
CA GLU A 39 3.34 -6.80 -7.71
C GLU A 39 2.08 -6.85 -8.60
N ASN A 40 0.91 -6.60 -8.04
CA ASN A 40 -0.38 -6.63 -8.73
C ASN A 40 -1.05 -5.26 -8.82
N ALA A 41 -0.31 -4.19 -8.52
CA ALA A 41 -0.86 -2.86 -8.37
C ALA A 41 -1.31 -2.24 -9.70
N SER A 42 -0.78 -2.64 -10.86
CA SER A 42 -1.10 -2.05 -12.17
C SER A 42 -1.82 -3.03 -13.08
N HIS A 43 -3.14 -2.86 -13.28
CA HIS A 43 -3.95 -3.72 -14.16
C HIS A 43 -3.71 -5.24 -13.96
N GLY A 44 -3.44 -5.66 -12.72
CA GLY A 44 -3.24 -7.06 -12.35
C GLY A 44 -1.84 -7.63 -12.53
N ARG A 45 -0.85 -6.85 -12.98
CA ARG A 45 0.56 -7.27 -12.98
C ARG A 45 1.52 -6.08 -13.07
N GLY A 46 2.53 -6.09 -12.21
CA GLY A 46 3.54 -5.07 -12.08
C GLY A 46 3.07 -3.80 -11.39
N LEU A 47 4.00 -2.84 -11.31
CA LEU A 47 3.80 -1.53 -10.73
C LEU A 47 4.38 -0.47 -11.67
N THR A 48 3.54 0.34 -12.29
CA THR A 48 3.99 1.48 -13.09
C THR A 48 4.47 2.60 -12.17
N ARG A 49 5.37 3.45 -12.68
CA ARG A 49 5.87 4.60 -11.92
C ARG A 49 4.76 5.52 -11.42
N SER A 50 3.77 5.82 -12.26
CA SER A 50 2.62 6.65 -11.90
C SER A 50 1.78 6.08 -10.76
N HIS A 51 1.67 4.74 -10.66
CA HIS A 51 0.96 4.09 -9.56
C HIS A 51 1.82 3.98 -8.30
N PHE A 52 3.16 3.91 -8.43
CA PHE A 52 4.08 3.96 -7.31
C PHE A 52 4.08 5.34 -6.64
N ASP A 53 4.18 6.42 -7.43
CA ASP A 53 4.22 7.78 -6.90
C ASP A 53 2.90 8.20 -6.21
N PHE A 54 1.82 7.43 -6.39
CA PHE A 54 0.53 7.63 -5.73
C PHE A 54 0.42 6.90 -4.37
N LEU A 55 1.21 5.83 -4.15
CA LEU A 55 1.20 5.03 -2.93
C LEU A 55 2.05 5.68 -1.83
#